data_AF-A0A7Y0WJT9-F1
#
_entry.id   AF-A0A7Y0WJT9-F1
#
_cell.length_a   1.000
_cell.length_b   1.000
_cell.length_c   1.000
_cell.angle_alpha   90.00
_cell.angle_beta   90.00
_cell.angle_gamma   90.00
#
_symmetry.space_group_name_H-M   'P 1'
#
loop_
_entity.id
_entity.type
_entity.pdbx_description
1 polymer ?
#
loop_
_entity_poly.entity_id
_entity_poly.type
_entity_poly.pdbx_seq_one_letter_code
_entity_poly.pdbx_strand_id
1 'polypeptide(L)'
;MFYVVNPNGSFLAGFLPAGTRESIMFEGQMVQGEPKITKRLEGAASSSHDAWEFMCEMVSEARADGYLDTAFTASKLQVPADLHHEEFPLVLRGFYARVKTMAKDQFAAGLARLRAVHEVLSHADVQLQSYDDDKFVEMRLGAQIIRFGFVPERLWEIMTTKAKELCENRGMLDDNYLLPDGRGLLHLRTRETFLDVYVRAFLQGAIKAGAVIELTSDQNWRFLESNPFIAADVKHLQWYQDHPEVLSSVLKLDQTIPVQATKVFSAVDFYC
;
A
#
# COMPACT_ATOMS: atom_id res chain seq x y z
N MET A 1 9.92 16.68 11.17
CA MET A 1 11.34 16.39 10.86
C MET A 1 11.65 14.95 11.27
N PHE A 2 12.49 14.26 10.52
CA PHE A 2 13.06 12.98 10.92
C PHE A 2 14.58 13.02 10.92
N TYR A 3 15.20 12.12 11.67
CA TYR A 3 16.64 11.86 11.65
C TYR A 3 16.89 10.38 11.91
N VAL A 4 17.51 9.71 10.95
CA VAL A 4 17.83 8.28 11.03
C VAL A 4 19.30 8.04 10.73
N VAL A 5 19.91 7.07 11.40
CA VAL A 5 21.35 6.77 11.31
C VAL A 5 21.54 5.26 11.23
N ASN A 6 22.45 4.79 10.37
CA ASN A 6 22.81 3.37 10.31
C ASN A 6 24.11 3.06 11.06
N PRO A 7 24.44 1.77 11.31
CA PRO A 7 25.66 1.38 12.01
C PRO A 7 26.97 1.82 11.35
N ASN A 8 26.94 2.10 10.04
CA ASN A 8 28.09 2.59 9.28
C ASN A 8 28.32 4.10 9.47
N GLY A 9 27.47 4.78 10.24
CA GLY A 9 27.51 6.21 10.45
C GLY A 9 26.93 7.03 9.31
N SER A 10 26.27 6.43 8.31
CA SER A 10 25.48 7.21 7.36
C SER A 10 24.21 7.71 8.02
N PHE A 11 23.79 8.92 7.68
CA PHE A 11 22.55 9.50 8.17
C PHE A 11 21.65 9.99 7.04
N LEU A 12 20.35 9.99 7.32
CA LEU A 12 19.33 10.68 6.54
C LEU A 12 18.54 11.59 7.46
N ALA A 13 18.31 12.82 7.02
CA ALA A 13 17.52 13.80 7.74
C ALA A 13 16.57 14.49 6.77
N GLY A 14 15.36 14.80 7.22
CA GLY A 14 14.41 15.53 6.39
C GLY A 14 13.46 16.40 7.20
N PHE A 15 13.04 17.51 6.62
CA PHE A 15 12.05 18.40 7.20
C PHE A 15 11.14 19.00 6.11
N LEU A 16 9.94 19.39 6.53
CA LEU A 16 8.95 20.11 5.73
C LEU A 16 8.65 21.42 6.48
N PRO A 17 8.99 22.60 5.94
CA PRO A 17 8.61 23.88 6.53
C PRO A 17 7.09 24.03 6.65
N ALA A 18 6.62 24.71 7.69
CA ALA A 18 5.19 24.97 7.86
C ALA A 18 4.65 25.82 6.69
N GLY A 19 3.48 25.45 6.17
CA GLY A 19 2.79 26.21 5.12
C GLY A 19 3.40 26.08 3.71
N THR A 20 4.40 25.23 3.52
CA THR A 20 4.99 24.95 2.21
C THR A 20 4.62 23.56 1.70
N ARG A 21 4.98 23.28 0.43
CA ARG A 21 4.85 21.97 -0.21
C ARG A 21 6.21 21.40 -0.61
N GLU A 22 7.27 21.92 0.02
CA GLU A 22 8.67 21.63 -0.31
C GLU A 22 9.29 20.83 0.83
N SER A 23 9.63 19.58 0.56
CA SER A 23 10.43 18.75 1.46
C SER A 23 11.91 18.99 1.20
N ILE A 24 12.69 19.13 2.27
CA ILE A 24 14.15 19.26 2.20
C ILE A 24 14.75 18.08 2.93
N MET A 25 15.67 17.39 2.26
CA MET A 25 16.35 16.22 2.79
C MET A 25 17.86 16.33 2.64
N PHE A 26 18.57 15.69 3.57
CA PHE A 26 20.01 15.58 3.58
C PHE A 26 20.41 14.12 3.72
N GLU A 27 21.34 13.72 2.88
CA GLU A 27 22.12 12.50 3.05
C GLU A 27 23.52 12.90 3.51
N GLY A 28 24.11 12.11 4.40
CA GLY A 28 25.45 12.40 4.87
C GLY A 28 26.06 11.27 5.67
N GLN A 29 27.22 11.57 6.24
CA GLN A 29 27.94 10.67 7.14
C GLN A 29 28.34 11.39 8.43
N MET A 30 28.32 10.65 9.52
CA MET A 30 28.85 11.05 10.79
C MET A 30 30.37 10.91 10.76
N VAL A 31 31.07 12.05 10.74
CA VAL A 31 32.53 12.10 10.79
C VAL A 31 32.92 12.70 12.13
N GLN A 32 33.58 11.91 12.99
CA GLN A 32 34.00 12.33 14.33
C GLN A 32 32.85 12.87 15.21
N GLY A 33 31.63 12.34 15.04
CA GLY A 33 30.45 12.76 15.81
C GLY A 33 29.75 14.02 15.30
N GLU A 34 30.16 14.53 14.14
CA GLU A 34 29.51 15.66 13.45
C GLU A 34 28.90 15.23 12.11
N PRO A 35 27.72 15.76 11.76
CA PRO A 35 27.06 15.47 10.48
C PRO A 35 27.80 16.15 9.33
N LYS A 36 28.37 15.35 8.42
CA LYS A 36 28.87 15.82 7.13
C LYS A 36 27.85 15.51 6.04
N ILE A 37 27.17 16.55 5.56
CA ILE A 37 26.22 16.46 4.45
C ILE A 37 26.98 16.11 3.17
N THR A 38 26.59 15.03 2.51
CA THR A 38 27.12 14.61 1.20
C THR A 38 26.17 14.99 0.07
N LYS A 39 24.87 15.12 0.36
CA LYS A 39 23.85 15.44 -0.63
C LYS A 39 22.69 16.18 0.01
N ARG A 40 22.14 17.14 -0.72
CA ARG A 40 20.89 17.83 -0.38
C ARG A 40 19.89 17.57 -1.50
N LEU A 41 18.69 17.15 -1.12
CA LEU A 41 17.57 16.89 -2.01
C LEU A 41 16.44 17.84 -1.66
N GLU A 42 15.82 18.41 -2.69
CA GLU A 42 14.63 19.24 -2.56
C GLU A 42 13.51 18.59 -3.39
N GLY A 43 12.36 18.36 -2.78
CA GLY A 43 11.20 17.74 -3.41
C GLY A 43 9.97 18.62 -3.30
N ALA A 44 9.35 18.95 -4.43
CA ALA A 44 8.10 19.69 -4.48
C ALA A 44 6.92 18.74 -4.74
N ALA A 45 5.87 18.83 -3.91
CA ALA A 45 4.69 17.99 -4.01
C ALA A 45 3.41 18.79 -4.30
N SER A 46 2.34 18.09 -4.71
CA SER A 46 1.03 18.69 -4.98
C SER A 46 0.37 19.27 -3.73
N SER A 47 0.62 18.69 -2.55
CA SER A 47 0.14 19.15 -1.25
C SER A 47 1.18 18.93 -0.15
N SER A 48 1.00 19.58 1.01
CA SER A 48 1.85 19.35 2.18
C SER A 48 1.73 17.93 2.73
N HIS A 49 0.55 17.30 2.60
CA HIS A 49 0.36 15.89 2.96
C HIS A 49 1.14 14.96 2.02
N ASP A 50 1.14 15.22 0.71
CA ASP A 50 1.94 14.43 -0.25
C ASP A 50 3.45 14.57 0.03
N ALA A 51 3.91 15.78 0.37
CA ALA A 51 5.30 16.03 0.77
C ALA A 51 5.66 15.27 2.05
N TRP A 52 4.72 15.17 2.99
CA TRP A 52 4.88 14.41 4.22
C TRP A 52 4.90 12.89 3.99
N GLU A 53 3.98 12.37 3.19
CA GLU A 53 3.93 10.94 2.82
C GLU A 53 5.24 10.51 2.15
N PHE A 54 5.77 11.32 1.24
CA PHE A 54 7.06 11.06 0.60
C PHE A 54 8.20 10.99 1.61
N MET A 55 8.22 11.86 2.62
CA MET A 55 9.20 11.76 3.71
C MET A 55 9.03 10.49 4.55
N CYS A 56 7.82 9.97 4.71
CA CYS A 56 7.54 8.73 5.43
C CYS A 56 8.01 7.48 4.66
N GLU A 57 7.84 7.47 3.34
CA GLU A 57 8.38 6.46 2.42
C GLU A 57 9.89 6.36 2.55
N MET A 58 10.59 7.48 2.44
CA MET A 58 12.05 7.56 2.53
C MET A 58 12.60 7.01 3.86
N VAL A 59 11.95 7.34 4.97
CA VAL A 59 12.37 6.82 6.28
C VAL A 59 12.14 5.32 6.39
N SER A 60 11.10 4.79 5.75
CA SER A 60 10.81 3.36 5.77
C SER A 60 11.78 2.57 4.90
N GLU A 61 12.12 3.08 3.71
CA GLU A 61 13.21 2.54 2.88
C GLU A 61 14.54 2.55 3.65
N ALA A 62 14.86 3.67 4.30
CA ALA A 62 16.05 3.77 5.13
C ALA A 62 16.07 2.72 6.27
N ARG A 63 14.94 2.48 6.93
CA ARG A 63 14.85 1.46 7.97
C ARG A 63 15.04 0.05 7.42
N ALA A 64 14.55 -0.24 6.21
CA ALA A 64 14.81 -1.50 5.53
C ALA A 64 16.33 -1.70 5.26
N ASP A 65 17.04 -0.60 5.01
CA ASP A 65 18.51 -0.55 4.86
C ASP A 65 19.28 -0.49 6.19
N GLY A 66 18.61 -0.74 7.32
CA GLY A 66 19.23 -0.85 8.65
C GLY A 66 19.48 0.49 9.34
N TYR A 67 18.86 1.58 8.89
CA TYR A 67 18.85 2.84 9.63
C TYR A 67 17.91 2.75 10.84
N LEU A 68 18.29 3.41 11.93
CA LEU A 68 17.54 3.48 13.17
C LEU A 68 17.12 4.91 13.48
N ASP A 69 15.94 5.07 14.07
CA ASP A 69 15.44 6.36 14.51
C ASP A 69 16.35 6.95 15.59
N THR A 70 16.68 8.22 15.41
CA THR A 70 17.42 9.00 16.41
C THR A 70 16.62 10.26 16.71
N ALA A 71 16.65 10.72 17.96
CA ALA A 71 16.05 12.00 18.32
C ALA A 71 16.53 13.10 17.37
N PHE A 72 15.60 13.90 16.81
CA PHE A 72 15.94 14.93 15.83
C PHE A 72 16.95 15.96 16.38
N THR A 73 16.96 16.16 17.70
CA THR A 73 17.92 17.01 18.42
C THR A 73 19.36 16.54 18.27
N ALA A 74 19.59 15.25 18.01
CA ALA A 74 20.92 14.68 17.77
C ALA A 74 21.48 15.02 16.38
N SER A 75 20.63 15.46 15.44
CA SER A 75 21.05 15.71 14.06
C SER A 75 22.03 16.87 13.94
N LYS A 76 22.02 17.83 14.88
CA LYS A 76 22.76 19.10 14.84
C LYS A 76 22.57 19.92 13.55
N LEU A 77 21.62 19.53 12.69
CA LEU A 77 21.31 20.24 11.45
C LEU A 77 20.52 21.50 11.77
N GLN A 78 20.85 22.60 11.09
CA GLN A 78 20.06 23.82 11.16
C GLN A 78 18.81 23.66 10.30
N VAL A 79 17.65 23.72 10.95
CA VAL A 79 16.33 23.66 10.31
C VAL A 79 15.51 24.90 10.71
N PRO A 80 14.51 25.32 9.91
CA PRO A 80 13.59 26.39 10.29
C PRO A 80 12.87 26.09 11.62
N ALA A 81 12.53 27.13 12.37
CA ALA A 81 11.83 27.00 13.65
C ALA A 81 10.40 26.45 13.47
N ASP A 82 9.73 26.87 12.39
CA ASP A 82 8.36 26.48 12.08
C ASP A 82 8.34 25.33 11.07
N LEU A 83 7.96 24.14 11.56
CA LEU A 83 7.89 22.93 10.76
C LEU A 83 6.45 22.44 10.65
N HIS A 84 6.16 21.69 9.58
CA HIS A 84 4.94 20.90 9.51
C HIS A 84 5.01 19.78 10.56
N HIS A 85 3.97 19.68 11.37
CA HIS A 85 3.84 18.68 12.43
C HIS A 85 2.75 17.69 12.06
N GLU A 86 3.16 16.45 11.84
CA GLU A 86 2.27 15.33 11.59
C GLU A 86 2.87 14.10 12.29
N GLU A 87 2.02 13.21 12.77
CA GLU A 87 2.47 12.00 13.46
C GLU A 87 3.14 11.08 12.44
N PHE A 88 4.42 10.78 12.68
CA PHE A 88 5.16 9.85 11.82
C PHE A 88 4.55 8.46 11.96
N PRO A 89 3.96 7.88 10.89
CA PRO A 89 3.47 6.51 10.98
C PRO A 89 4.70 5.61 11.16
N LEU A 90 4.96 5.25 12.42
CA LEU A 90 6.12 4.45 12.86
C LEU A 90 6.24 3.13 12.12
N VAL A 91 5.19 2.72 11.41
CA VAL A 91 5.21 1.60 10.51
C VAL A 91 4.41 1.99 9.26
N LEU A 92 5.06 2.06 8.09
CA LEU A 92 4.34 1.88 6.83
C LEU A 92 3.82 0.45 6.87
N ARG A 93 2.58 0.27 7.31
CA ARG A 93 1.92 -1.03 7.22
C ARG A 93 1.13 -0.98 5.94
N GLY A 94 1.80 -1.33 4.87
CA GLY A 94 1.20 -1.47 3.55
C GLY A 94 1.47 -2.86 2.97
N PHE A 95 0.63 -3.24 2.01
CA PHE A 95 0.90 -4.34 1.10
C PHE A 95 1.34 -3.79 -0.25
N TYR A 96 2.45 -4.30 -0.74
CA TYR A 96 2.82 -4.19 -2.13
C TYR A 96 2.32 -5.43 -2.84
N ALA A 97 1.30 -5.26 -3.66
CA ALA A 97 0.74 -6.31 -4.49
C ALA A 97 1.26 -6.14 -5.92
N ARG A 98 2.26 -6.95 -6.28
CA ARG A 98 2.73 -7.06 -7.66
C ARG A 98 1.79 -7.98 -8.41
N VAL A 99 0.95 -7.40 -9.25
CA VAL A 99 -0.05 -8.12 -10.04
C VAL A 99 0.58 -8.53 -11.36
N LYS A 100 0.76 -9.85 -11.55
CA LYS A 100 1.26 -10.42 -12.81
C LYS A 100 0.16 -10.59 -13.83
N THR A 101 -1.04 -10.96 -13.39
CA THR A 101 -2.24 -11.04 -14.23
C THR A 101 -3.48 -10.88 -13.37
N MET A 102 -4.39 -10.00 -13.78
CA MET A 102 -5.72 -9.87 -13.20
C MET A 102 -6.73 -9.46 -14.26
N ALA A 103 -7.62 -10.37 -14.63
CA ALA A 103 -8.72 -10.08 -15.54
C ALA A 103 -9.87 -9.36 -14.82
N LYS A 104 -10.80 -8.77 -15.60
CA LYS A 104 -11.93 -7.97 -15.07
C LYS A 104 -12.85 -8.78 -14.15
N ASP A 105 -13.10 -10.05 -14.48
CA ASP A 105 -13.87 -10.98 -13.67
C ASP A 105 -13.17 -11.33 -12.34
N GLN A 106 -11.84 -11.45 -12.36
CA GLN A 106 -11.04 -11.67 -11.15
C GLN A 106 -11.05 -10.45 -10.24
N PHE A 107 -10.94 -9.25 -10.82
CA PHE A 107 -11.11 -7.99 -10.08
C PHE A 107 -12.51 -7.88 -9.48
N ALA A 108 -13.55 -8.20 -10.26
CA ALA A 108 -14.93 -8.21 -9.81
C ALA A 108 -15.17 -9.21 -8.67
N ALA A 109 -14.53 -10.39 -8.69
CA ALA A 109 -14.56 -11.35 -7.59
C ALA A 109 -13.91 -10.80 -6.32
N GLY A 110 -12.79 -10.08 -6.47
CA GLY A 110 -12.18 -9.32 -5.37
C GLY A 110 -13.14 -8.29 -4.77
N LEU A 111 -13.77 -7.47 -5.62
CA LEU A 111 -14.74 -6.47 -5.18
C LEU A 111 -15.97 -7.08 -4.51
N ALA A 112 -16.51 -8.16 -5.05
CA ALA A 112 -17.64 -8.88 -4.46
C ALA A 112 -17.29 -9.36 -3.04
N ARG A 113 -16.09 -9.90 -2.85
CA ARG A 113 -15.62 -10.33 -1.54
C ARG A 113 -15.42 -9.15 -0.57
N LEU A 114 -14.84 -8.05 -1.05
CA LEU A 114 -14.68 -6.82 -0.28
C LEU A 114 -16.04 -6.27 0.18
N ARG A 115 -17.04 -6.22 -0.71
CA ARG A 115 -18.41 -5.79 -0.40
C ARG A 115 -19.10 -6.68 0.62
N ALA A 116 -18.96 -8.00 0.49
CA ALA A 116 -19.51 -8.94 1.47
C ALA A 116 -18.90 -8.72 2.88
N VAL A 117 -17.60 -8.42 2.96
CA VAL A 117 -16.97 -8.03 4.23
C VAL A 117 -17.49 -6.67 4.71
N HIS A 118 -17.71 -5.71 3.81
CA HIS A 118 -18.27 -4.40 4.14
C HIS A 118 -19.65 -4.48 4.79
N GLU A 119 -20.53 -5.32 4.27
CA GLU A 119 -21.88 -5.53 4.82
C GLU A 119 -21.85 -6.05 6.26
N VAL A 120 -20.94 -6.98 6.55
CA VAL A 120 -20.80 -7.57 7.88
C VAL A 120 -20.10 -6.63 8.87
N LEU A 121 -19.21 -5.75 8.38
CA LEU A 121 -18.47 -4.77 9.18
C LEU A 121 -19.06 -3.35 9.08
N SER A 122 -20.38 -3.24 8.93
CA SER A 122 -21.06 -1.95 8.73
C SER A 122 -20.86 -0.92 9.86
N HIS A 123 -20.34 -1.35 11.01
CA HIS A 123 -19.98 -0.49 12.16
C HIS A 123 -18.55 0.05 12.12
N ALA A 124 -17.73 -0.27 11.11
CA ALA A 124 -16.30 0.06 11.07
C ALA A 124 -15.99 1.47 10.52
N ASP A 125 -17.00 2.31 10.28
CA ASP A 125 -16.90 3.67 9.72
C ASP A 125 -16.11 3.79 8.40
N VAL A 126 -15.87 2.67 7.71
CA VAL A 126 -15.22 2.65 6.40
C VAL A 126 -16.24 3.05 5.34
N GLN A 127 -15.91 4.05 4.53
CA GLN A 127 -16.67 4.39 3.33
C GLN A 127 -16.10 3.62 2.15
N LEU A 128 -16.97 2.96 1.39
CA LEU A 128 -16.61 2.21 0.19
C LEU A 128 -17.30 2.81 -1.03
N GLN A 129 -16.53 3.17 -2.05
CA GLN A 129 -17.03 3.69 -3.32
C GLN A 129 -16.37 2.94 -4.48
N SER A 130 -17.13 2.70 -5.54
CA SER A 130 -16.61 2.17 -6.80
C SER A 130 -16.94 3.11 -7.96
N TYR A 131 -16.06 3.11 -8.96
CA TYR A 131 -16.11 3.99 -10.12
C TYR A 131 -15.82 3.20 -11.39
N ASP A 132 -16.09 3.84 -12.53
CA ASP A 132 -15.79 3.32 -13.88
C ASP A 132 -16.32 1.88 -14.08
N ASP A 133 -17.60 1.67 -13.75
CA ASP A 133 -18.28 0.36 -13.81
C ASP A 133 -17.56 -0.73 -13.00
N ASP A 134 -17.24 -0.43 -11.74
CA ASP A 134 -16.53 -1.34 -10.82
C ASP A 134 -15.12 -1.73 -11.29
N LYS A 135 -14.49 -0.93 -12.15
CA LYS A 135 -13.08 -1.10 -12.52
C LYS A 135 -12.12 -0.40 -11.56
N PHE A 136 -12.64 0.48 -10.69
CA PHE A 136 -11.85 1.22 -9.71
C PHE A 136 -12.59 1.31 -8.38
N VAL A 137 -11.86 1.21 -7.27
CA VAL A 137 -12.42 1.27 -5.92
C VAL A 137 -11.65 2.25 -5.05
N GLU A 138 -12.38 2.98 -4.22
CA GLU A 138 -11.85 3.81 -3.14
C GLU A 138 -12.45 3.35 -1.81
N MET A 139 -11.58 3.19 -0.82
CA MET A 139 -11.93 2.92 0.57
C MET A 139 -11.39 4.05 1.43
N ARG A 140 -12.21 4.56 2.34
CA ARG A 140 -11.85 5.68 3.21
C ARG A 140 -12.20 5.39 4.66
N LEU A 141 -11.24 5.64 5.57
CA LEU A 141 -11.44 5.61 7.01
C LEU A 141 -10.93 6.95 7.58
N GLY A 142 -11.86 7.87 7.87
CA GLY A 142 -11.50 9.25 8.22
C GLY A 142 -10.68 9.92 7.11
N ALA A 143 -9.43 10.30 7.44
CA ALA A 143 -8.49 10.88 6.48
C ALA A 143 -7.72 9.84 5.64
N GLN A 144 -7.73 8.57 6.03
CA GLN A 144 -6.98 7.51 5.35
C GLN A 144 -7.75 7.04 4.11
N ILE A 145 -7.05 6.91 2.98
CA ILE A 145 -7.63 6.53 1.69
C ILE A 145 -6.78 5.44 1.05
N ILE A 146 -7.41 4.37 0.60
CA ILE A 146 -6.81 3.39 -0.30
C ILE A 146 -7.65 3.35 -1.57
N ARG A 147 -6.99 3.46 -2.72
CA ARG A 147 -7.66 3.41 -4.01
C ARG A 147 -6.87 2.55 -4.97
N PHE A 148 -7.55 1.75 -5.77
CA PHE A 148 -6.91 0.97 -6.80
C PHE A 148 -7.92 0.52 -7.86
N GLY A 149 -7.42 0.19 -9.04
CA GLY A 149 -8.25 -0.32 -10.12
C GLY A 149 -7.52 -0.38 -11.45
N PHE A 150 -8.24 -0.67 -12.52
CA PHE A 150 -7.69 -0.52 -13.86
C PHE A 150 -7.52 0.95 -14.20
N VAL A 151 -6.48 1.25 -14.98
CA VAL A 151 -6.32 2.55 -15.61
C VAL A 151 -7.60 2.88 -16.39
N PRO A 152 -8.23 4.04 -16.16
CA PRO A 152 -9.43 4.42 -16.90
C PRO A 152 -9.14 4.49 -18.40
N GLU A 153 -10.06 4.00 -19.23
CA GLU A 153 -9.90 3.97 -20.70
C GLU A 153 -9.60 5.36 -21.25
N ARG A 154 -10.31 6.39 -20.75
CA ARG A 154 -10.06 7.81 -21.07
C ARG A 154 -8.64 8.27 -20.77
N LEU A 155 -8.03 7.78 -19.68
CA LEU A 155 -6.68 8.14 -19.28
C LEU A 155 -5.67 7.43 -20.17
N TRP A 156 -5.92 6.15 -20.47
CA TRP A 156 -5.06 5.37 -21.35
C TRP A 156 -5.06 5.92 -22.78
N GLU A 157 -6.22 6.26 -23.34
CA GLU A 157 -6.34 6.73 -24.72
C GLU A 157 -5.53 7.99 -25.00
N ILE A 158 -5.53 8.95 -24.08
CA ILE A 158 -4.80 10.23 -24.22
C ILE A 158 -3.29 10.11 -24.02
N MET A 159 -2.78 8.96 -23.54
CA MET A 159 -1.35 8.74 -23.39
C MET A 159 -0.66 8.61 -24.76
N THR A 160 0.52 9.22 -24.89
CA THR A 160 1.37 9.07 -26.08
C THR A 160 1.80 7.61 -26.28
N THR A 161 2.06 7.20 -27.52
CA THR A 161 2.56 5.84 -27.83
C THR A 161 3.78 5.47 -27.00
N LYS A 162 4.75 6.38 -26.89
CA LYS A 162 5.97 6.16 -26.09
C LYS A 162 5.66 5.97 -24.60
N ALA A 163 4.67 6.65 -24.05
CA ALA A 163 4.27 6.48 -22.66
C ALA A 163 3.61 5.11 -22.43
N LYS A 164 2.75 4.66 -23.35
CA LYS A 164 2.14 3.33 -23.31
C LYS A 164 3.19 2.23 -23.37
N GLU A 165 4.11 2.31 -24.33
CA GLU A 165 5.24 1.36 -24.45
C GLU A 165 6.09 1.30 -23.18
N LEU A 166 6.39 2.45 -22.55
CA LEU A 166 7.11 2.49 -21.28
C LEU A 166 6.35 1.79 -20.16
N CYS A 167 5.04 2.01 -20.06
CA CYS A 167 4.20 1.37 -19.05
C CYS A 167 4.11 -0.13 -19.28
N GLU A 168 3.89 -0.57 -20.52
CA GLU A 168 3.81 -1.99 -20.91
C GLU A 168 5.12 -2.74 -20.64
N ASN A 169 6.26 -2.11 -20.93
CA ASN A 169 7.59 -2.67 -20.65
C ASN A 169 7.88 -2.77 -19.15
N ARG A 170 7.44 -1.78 -18.37
CA ARG A 170 7.57 -1.78 -16.90
C ARG A 170 6.54 -2.70 -16.22
N GLY A 171 5.43 -2.97 -16.89
CA GLY A 171 4.27 -3.67 -16.34
C GLY A 171 3.49 -2.85 -15.31
N MET A 172 3.63 -1.53 -15.29
CA MET A 172 2.91 -0.64 -14.36
C MET A 172 2.87 0.80 -14.86
N LEU A 173 1.85 1.54 -14.41
CA LEU A 173 1.68 2.98 -14.62
C LEU A 173 2.09 3.78 -13.38
N ASP A 174 1.45 3.45 -12.25
CA ASP A 174 1.72 4.00 -10.93
C ASP A 174 1.33 2.98 -9.84
N ASP A 175 1.28 3.45 -8.60
CA ASP A 175 1.01 2.65 -7.40
C ASP A 175 -0.46 2.27 -7.17
N ASN A 176 -1.39 2.74 -8.01
CA ASN A 176 -2.84 2.53 -7.83
C ASN A 176 -3.50 1.89 -9.05
N TYR A 177 -2.88 1.96 -10.23
CA TYR A 177 -3.47 1.48 -11.47
C TYR A 177 -2.85 0.19 -12.00
N LEU A 178 -3.72 -0.77 -12.26
CA LEU A 178 -3.46 -1.88 -13.16
C LEU A 178 -3.54 -1.38 -14.60
N LEU A 179 -2.61 -1.81 -15.44
CA LEU A 179 -2.66 -1.64 -16.88
C LEU A 179 -3.90 -2.35 -17.47
N PRO A 180 -4.29 -2.04 -18.73
CA PRO A 180 -5.46 -2.67 -19.34
C PRO A 180 -5.37 -4.20 -19.45
N ASP A 181 -4.14 -4.75 -19.45
CA ASP A 181 -3.87 -6.20 -19.44
C ASP A 181 -3.86 -6.82 -18.02
N GLY A 182 -4.11 -6.01 -16.99
CA GLY A 182 -4.18 -6.45 -15.60
C GLY A 182 -2.84 -6.49 -14.85
N ARG A 183 -1.72 -6.11 -15.48
CA ARG A 183 -0.42 -6.00 -14.79
C ARG A 183 -0.34 -4.71 -13.99
N GLY A 184 0.33 -4.73 -12.85
CA GLY A 184 0.57 -3.50 -12.09
C GLY A 184 1.29 -3.73 -10.77
N LEU A 185 1.54 -2.62 -10.08
CA LEU A 185 2.01 -2.61 -8.71
C LEU A 185 1.01 -1.79 -7.89
N LEU A 186 0.35 -2.43 -6.93
CA LEU A 186 -0.57 -1.74 -6.03
C LEU A 186 0.11 -1.53 -4.68
N HIS A 187 0.21 -0.27 -4.26
CA HIS A 187 0.73 0.12 -2.96
C HIS A 187 -0.44 0.40 -2.00
N LEU A 188 -0.81 -0.62 -1.23
CA LEU A 188 -2.01 -0.63 -0.40
C LEU A 188 -1.65 -0.30 1.05
N ARG A 189 -1.67 0.99 1.41
CA ARG A 189 -1.27 1.49 2.74
C ARG A 189 -2.37 1.31 3.77
N THR A 190 -2.44 0.13 4.38
CA THR A 190 -3.53 -0.24 5.31
C THR A 190 -3.39 0.33 6.71
N ARG A 191 -2.17 0.67 7.12
CA ARG A 191 -1.80 1.17 8.44
C ARG A 191 -2.32 0.29 9.58
N GLU A 192 -2.53 -1.01 9.31
CA GLU A 192 -3.18 -1.96 10.22
C GLU A 192 -4.57 -1.54 10.74
N THR A 193 -5.22 -0.62 10.04
CA THR A 193 -6.59 -0.20 10.37
C THR A 193 -7.60 -1.18 9.80
N PHE A 194 -8.89 -0.89 9.95
CA PHE A 194 -9.95 -1.63 9.27
C PHE A 194 -9.75 -1.76 7.76
N LEU A 195 -9.08 -0.80 7.11
CA LEU A 195 -8.74 -0.86 5.67
C LEU A 195 -7.90 -2.11 5.34
N ASP A 196 -7.12 -2.64 6.28
CA ASP A 196 -6.38 -3.90 6.17
C ASP A 196 -7.29 -5.09 5.88
N VAL A 197 -8.42 -5.17 6.59
CA VAL A 197 -9.41 -6.24 6.46
C VAL A 197 -10.02 -6.23 5.06
N TYR A 198 -10.34 -5.04 4.53
CA TYR A 198 -10.91 -4.89 3.19
C TYR A 198 -9.91 -5.24 2.09
N VAL A 199 -8.66 -4.79 2.22
CA VAL A 199 -7.60 -5.13 1.26
C VAL A 199 -7.32 -6.63 1.23
N ARG A 200 -7.20 -7.27 2.41
CA ARG A 200 -7.08 -8.74 2.51
C ARG A 200 -8.23 -9.46 1.85
N ALA A 201 -9.46 -9.00 2.08
CA ALA A 201 -10.67 -9.58 1.49
C ALA A 201 -10.67 -9.47 -0.04
N PHE A 202 -10.32 -8.30 -0.58
CA PHE A 202 -10.21 -8.09 -2.02
C PHE A 202 -9.18 -9.03 -2.64
N LEU A 203 -7.95 -9.04 -2.10
CA LEU A 203 -6.86 -9.86 -2.60
C LEU A 203 -7.21 -11.36 -2.56
N GLN A 204 -7.84 -11.83 -1.48
CA GLN A 204 -8.31 -13.21 -1.37
C GLN A 204 -9.34 -13.56 -2.46
N GLY A 205 -10.33 -12.68 -2.68
CA GLY A 205 -11.36 -12.89 -3.71
C GLY A 205 -10.75 -12.97 -5.11
N ALA A 206 -9.84 -12.04 -5.43
CA ALA A 206 -9.16 -12.02 -6.72
C ALA A 206 -8.25 -13.25 -6.93
N ILE A 207 -7.48 -13.65 -5.92
CA ILE A 207 -6.59 -14.81 -5.99
C ILE A 207 -7.39 -16.11 -6.10
N LYS A 208 -8.50 -16.26 -5.37
CA LYS A 208 -9.41 -17.41 -5.51
C LYS A 208 -10.03 -17.50 -6.90
N ALA A 209 -10.24 -16.37 -7.58
CA ALA A 209 -10.69 -16.30 -8.97
C ALA A 209 -9.57 -16.52 -10.00
N GLY A 210 -8.32 -16.73 -9.55
CA GLY A 210 -7.19 -17.05 -10.42
C GLY A 210 -6.29 -15.88 -10.78
N ALA A 211 -6.41 -14.72 -10.11
CA ALA A 211 -5.43 -13.65 -10.26
C ALA A 211 -4.06 -14.11 -9.74
N VAL A 212 -2.99 -13.71 -10.43
CA VAL A 212 -1.61 -14.01 -10.02
C VAL A 212 -1.03 -12.76 -9.38
N ILE A 213 -0.93 -12.77 -8.05
CA ILE A 213 -0.48 -11.64 -7.25
C ILE A 213 0.66 -12.11 -6.34
N GLU A 214 1.77 -11.38 -6.37
CA GLU A 214 2.85 -11.54 -5.39
C GLU A 214 2.72 -10.45 -4.32
N LEU A 215 2.67 -10.85 -3.07
CA LEU A 215 2.54 -9.94 -1.94
C LEU A 215 3.86 -9.77 -1.21
N THR A 216 4.19 -8.51 -0.94
CA THR A 216 5.36 -8.09 -0.15
C THR A 216 4.94 -6.97 0.81
N SER A 217 5.59 -6.87 1.96
CA SER A 217 5.32 -5.86 2.98
C SER A 217 6.64 -5.38 3.60
N ASP A 218 6.65 -4.16 4.13
CA ASP A 218 7.85 -3.46 4.62
C ASP A 218 8.59 -4.17 5.76
N GLN A 219 7.93 -5.09 6.48
CA GLN A 219 8.53 -5.85 7.58
C GLN A 219 8.78 -7.33 7.25
N ASN A 220 8.97 -7.70 5.97
CA ASN A 220 9.00 -9.09 5.50
C ASN A 220 7.73 -9.89 5.88
N TRP A 221 6.67 -9.18 6.21
CA TRP A 221 5.43 -9.80 6.62
C TRP A 221 4.71 -10.37 5.41
N ARG A 222 4.23 -11.60 5.57
CA ARG A 222 3.43 -12.32 4.58
C ARG A 222 2.25 -12.93 5.31
N PHE A 223 1.11 -12.99 4.64
CA PHE A 223 -0.03 -13.77 5.09
C PHE A 223 -0.33 -14.85 4.06
N LEU A 224 -0.97 -15.93 4.49
CA LEU A 224 -1.38 -16.98 3.57
C LEU A 224 -2.51 -16.46 2.67
N GLU A 225 -2.25 -16.34 1.36
CA GLU A 225 -3.19 -15.69 0.42
C GLU A 225 -4.54 -16.40 0.33
N SER A 226 -4.53 -17.73 0.48
CA SER A 226 -5.75 -18.54 0.49
C SER A 226 -6.57 -18.35 1.76
N ASN A 227 -5.93 -17.96 2.86
CA ASN A 227 -6.55 -17.76 4.17
C ASN A 227 -5.90 -16.56 4.91
N PRO A 228 -6.23 -15.32 4.52
CA PRO A 228 -5.59 -14.12 5.03
C PRO A 228 -6.06 -13.74 6.45
N PHE A 229 -6.98 -14.51 7.04
CA PHE A 229 -7.59 -14.24 8.34
C PHE A 229 -7.26 -15.33 9.36
N ILE A 230 -6.06 -15.93 9.27
CA ILE A 230 -5.57 -16.85 10.30
C ILE A 230 -5.21 -16.05 11.56
N ALA A 231 -5.74 -16.47 12.71
CA ALA A 231 -5.52 -15.78 13.98
C ALA A 231 -4.03 -15.55 14.31
N ALA A 232 -3.16 -16.52 13.98
CA ALA A 232 -1.72 -16.40 14.18
C ALA A 232 -1.10 -15.23 13.40
N ASP A 233 -1.64 -14.93 12.21
CA ASP A 233 -1.14 -13.91 11.29
C ASP A 233 -1.74 -12.53 11.60
N VAL A 234 -2.90 -12.46 12.25
CA VAL A 234 -3.59 -11.17 12.51
C VAL A 234 -3.57 -10.71 13.97
N LYS A 235 -3.19 -11.58 14.92
CA LYS A 235 -3.24 -11.25 16.37
C LYS A 235 -2.41 -10.04 16.81
N HIS A 236 -1.44 -9.65 16.01
CA HIS A 236 -0.54 -8.53 16.29
C HIS A 236 -0.95 -7.24 15.60
N LEU A 237 -1.99 -7.29 14.76
CA LEU A 237 -2.48 -6.14 14.01
C LEU A 237 -3.36 -5.26 14.88
N GLN A 238 -3.23 -3.95 14.72
CA GLN A 238 -3.96 -2.97 15.53
C GLN A 238 -5.47 -3.20 15.49
N TRP A 239 -6.07 -3.35 14.30
CA TRP A 239 -7.51 -3.60 14.18
C TRP A 239 -7.98 -4.84 14.96
N TYR A 240 -7.16 -5.89 15.06
CA TYR A 240 -7.52 -7.10 15.80
C TYR A 240 -7.37 -6.92 17.30
N GLN A 241 -6.36 -6.17 17.74
CA GLN A 241 -6.15 -5.87 19.16
C GLN A 241 -7.28 -5.00 19.72
N ASP A 242 -7.74 -4.03 18.92
CA ASP A 242 -8.82 -3.14 19.31
C ASP A 242 -10.20 -3.81 19.17
N HIS A 243 -10.38 -4.62 18.11
CA HIS A 243 -11.66 -5.21 17.73
C HIS A 243 -11.52 -6.70 17.34
N PRO A 244 -11.23 -7.61 18.30
CA PRO A 244 -11.00 -9.03 18.01
C PRO A 244 -12.25 -9.75 17.45
N GLU A 245 -13.44 -9.23 17.72
CA GLU A 245 -14.72 -9.73 17.20
C GLU A 245 -14.80 -9.71 15.66
N VAL A 246 -14.07 -8.79 15.02
CA VAL A 246 -14.03 -8.59 13.56
C VAL A 246 -13.56 -9.85 12.86
N LEU A 247 -12.53 -10.52 13.41
CA LEU A 247 -12.03 -11.78 12.87
C LEU A 247 -13.14 -12.84 12.84
N SER A 248 -13.92 -12.94 13.91
CA SER A 248 -15.01 -13.92 13.99
C SER A 248 -16.11 -13.62 12.98
N SER A 249 -16.42 -12.34 12.74
CA SER A 249 -17.40 -11.88 11.77
C SER A 249 -16.98 -12.22 10.34
N VAL A 250 -15.71 -12.00 10.00
CA VAL A 250 -15.16 -12.34 8.68
C VAL A 250 -15.08 -13.85 8.47
N LEU A 251 -14.65 -14.62 9.48
CA LEU A 251 -14.57 -16.08 9.37
C LEU A 251 -15.96 -16.75 9.24
N LYS A 252 -17.01 -16.17 9.82
CA LYS A 252 -18.39 -16.65 9.63
C LYS A 252 -18.85 -16.48 8.18
N LEU A 253 -18.45 -15.40 7.51
CA LEU A 253 -18.73 -15.16 6.09
C LEU A 253 -18.11 -16.27 5.22
N ASP A 254 -16.89 -16.73 5.55
CA ASP A 254 -16.23 -17.83 4.84
C ASP A 254 -16.95 -19.17 4.94
N GLN A 255 -17.79 -19.36 5.96
CA GLN A 255 -18.58 -20.57 6.16
C GLN A 255 -19.93 -20.51 5.44
N THR A 256 -20.44 -19.32 5.12
CA THR A 256 -21.78 -19.12 4.53
C THR A 256 -21.77 -18.88 3.02
N ILE A 257 -20.64 -18.50 2.41
CA ILE A 257 -20.51 -18.37 0.96
C ILE A 257 -19.97 -19.70 0.40
N PRO A 258 -20.79 -20.53 -0.28
CA PRO A 258 -20.27 -21.73 -0.90
C PRO A 258 -19.29 -21.32 -1.99
N VAL A 259 -18.06 -21.84 -1.89
CA VAL A 259 -17.07 -21.77 -2.96
C VAL A 259 -17.73 -22.37 -4.20
N GLN A 260 -18.16 -21.56 -5.16
CA GLN A 260 -18.38 -22.04 -6.51
C GLN A 260 -16.99 -22.42 -7.03
N ALA A 261 -16.60 -23.66 -6.79
CA ALA A 261 -15.49 -24.28 -7.47
C ALA A 261 -15.89 -24.31 -8.95
N THR A 262 -15.42 -23.33 -9.72
CA THR A 262 -15.50 -23.38 -11.17
C THR A 262 -14.72 -24.64 -11.57
N LYS A 263 -15.45 -25.73 -11.84
CA LYS A 263 -14.86 -26.94 -12.43
C LYS A 263 -14.17 -26.49 -13.71
N VAL A 264 -12.85 -26.44 -13.69
CA VAL A 264 -12.05 -26.38 -14.91
C VAL A 264 -12.33 -27.70 -15.63
N PHE A 265 -13.24 -27.67 -16.61
CA PHE A 265 -13.32 -28.75 -17.58
C PHE A 265 -12.04 -28.65 -18.42
N SER A 266 -11.02 -29.41 -18.04
CA SER A 266 -9.92 -29.72 -18.95
C SER A 266 -10.54 -30.48 -20.12
N ALA A 267 -10.63 -29.82 -21.28
CA ALA A 267 -10.90 -30.46 -22.55
C ALA A 267 -9.72 -31.37 -22.90
N VAL A 268 -9.71 -32.56 -22.34
CA VAL A 268 -8.91 -33.69 -22.78
C VAL A 268 -9.88 -34.86 -22.85
N ASP A 269 -10.36 -35.11 -24.06
CA ASP A 269 -10.85 -36.39 -24.59
C ASP A 269 -11.95 -36.16 -25.62
N PHE A 270 -11.54 -35.76 -26.82
CA PHE A 270 -12.19 -36.20 -28.04
C PHE A 270 -11.12 -36.32 -29.11
N TYR A 271 -10.61 -37.54 -29.31
CA TYR A 271 -10.48 -38.21 -30.60
C TYR A 271 -10.09 -39.68 -30.32
N CYS A 272 -11.11 -40.55 -30.29
CA CYS A 272 -10.99 -41.91 -30.83
C CYS A 272 -11.28 -41.85 -32.33
#